data_AF-A0A818RT76-F1
#
_entry.id   AF-A0A818RT76-F1
#
_cell.length_a   1.000
_cell.length_b   1.000
_cell.length_c   1.000
_cell.angle_alpha   90.00
_cell.angle_beta   90.00
_cell.angle_gamma   90.00
#
_symmetry.space_group_name_H-M   'P 1'
#
loop_
_entity.id
_entity.type
_entity.pdbx_description
1 polymer ?
#
loop_
_entity_poly.entity_id
_entity_poly.type
_entity_poly.pdbx_seq_one_letter_code
_entity_poly.pdbx_strand_id
1 'polypeptide(L)'
;MSDQTNETSEYQNGTTENGDVINPWEVKAESMTGVDYNKIIVRFGSSHLTDDLVQRMETIIQRPVHHFIRRRIFFSHRDLDTILDAYERQKPFYLYTGRGPSSEAMYLGHLVPFIMTK
;
A
#
# COMPACT_ATOMS: atom_id res chain seq x y z
N MET A 1 -30.71 15.09 31.57
CA MET A 1 -31.11 13.90 30.79
C MET A 1 -30.44 14.03 29.44
N SER A 2 -29.19 13.57 29.28
CA SER A 2 -28.81 12.17 28.92
C SER A 2 -29.52 11.76 27.63
N ASP A 3 -28.89 11.32 26.55
CA ASP A 3 -27.53 10.95 26.21
C ASP A 3 -27.59 10.86 24.68
N GLN A 4 -26.65 11.45 23.95
CA GLN A 4 -26.29 10.95 22.63
C GLN A 4 -24.77 10.94 22.55
N THR A 5 -24.29 9.74 22.82
CA THR A 5 -22.92 9.27 22.77
C THR A 5 -22.21 9.70 21.49
N ASN A 6 -21.11 10.43 21.64
CA ASN A 6 -20.04 10.44 20.67
C ASN A 6 -19.53 8.99 20.57
N GLU A 7 -19.95 8.28 19.52
CA GLU A 7 -19.28 7.06 19.10
C GLU A 7 -17.91 7.46 18.50
N THR A 8 -16.94 7.71 19.38
CA THR A 8 -15.54 7.46 19.03
C THR A 8 -15.42 5.96 18.80
N SER A 9 -15.60 5.52 17.56
CA SER A 9 -15.18 4.19 17.14
C SER A 9 -13.66 4.15 17.32
N GLU A 10 -13.19 3.62 18.44
CA GLU A 10 -11.79 3.25 18.60
C GLU A 10 -11.46 2.21 17.51
N TYR A 11 -10.81 2.66 16.43
CA TYR A 11 -10.19 1.74 15.46
C TYR A 11 -9.01 1.08 16.16
N GLN A 12 -9.29 0.00 16.91
CA GLN A 12 -8.35 -0.68 17.80
C GLN A 12 -7.19 -1.43 17.09
N ASN A 13 -6.72 -1.01 15.91
CA ASN A 13 -5.60 -1.68 15.26
C ASN A 13 -4.70 -0.73 14.46
N GLY A 14 -4.31 0.39 15.08
CA GLY A 14 -3.26 1.28 14.55
C GLY A 14 -1.83 0.91 14.97
N THR A 15 -1.61 0.33 16.16
CA THR A 15 -0.27 0.14 16.77
C THR A 15 0.36 -1.25 16.56
N THR A 16 1.57 -1.33 16.01
CA THR A 16 2.31 -2.61 15.83
C THR A 16 2.94 -3.06 17.16
N GLU A 17 3.45 -4.29 17.23
CA GLU A 17 4.15 -4.81 18.44
C GLU A 17 5.34 -3.94 18.88
N ASN A 18 5.95 -3.18 17.96
CA ASN A 18 7.04 -2.23 18.26
C ASN A 18 6.55 -0.83 18.61
N GLY A 19 5.24 -0.58 18.58
CA GLY A 19 4.63 0.71 18.85
C GLY A 19 4.36 1.59 17.61
N ASP A 20 4.77 1.19 16.40
CA ASP A 20 4.47 1.97 15.18
C ASP A 20 2.96 2.10 14.98
N VAL A 21 2.45 3.33 14.80
CA VAL A 21 1.02 3.60 14.53
C VAL A 21 0.81 3.84 13.05
N ILE A 22 -0.05 3.05 12.41
CA ILE A 22 -0.33 3.15 10.97
C ILE A 22 -1.80 2.92 10.72
N ASN A 23 -2.47 3.98 10.26
CA ASN A 23 -3.86 3.96 9.86
C ASN A 23 -4.09 5.05 8.78
N PRO A 24 -5.30 5.20 8.22
CA PRO A 24 -5.57 6.19 7.17
C PRO A 24 -5.35 7.66 7.55
N TRP A 25 -5.20 7.97 8.84
CA TRP A 25 -5.08 9.34 9.36
C TRP A 25 -3.71 9.64 9.98
N GLU A 26 -3.02 8.62 10.49
CA GLU A 26 -1.77 8.75 11.24
C GLU A 26 -0.75 7.69 10.82
N VAL A 27 0.49 8.13 10.62
CA VAL A 27 1.67 7.28 10.48
C VAL A 27 2.73 7.78 11.45
N LYS A 28 3.09 6.96 12.45
CA LYS A 28 4.11 7.24 13.45
C LYS A 28 5.02 6.02 13.58
N ALA A 29 6.32 6.23 13.45
CA ALA A 29 7.32 5.21 13.77
C ALA A 29 7.88 5.47 15.16
N GLU A 30 8.13 4.41 15.93
CA GLU A 30 8.88 4.51 17.19
C GLU A 30 10.39 4.60 16.94
N SER A 31 10.88 4.04 15.83
CA SER A 31 12.29 4.11 15.43
C SER A 31 12.61 5.35 14.59
N MET A 32 13.80 5.92 14.82
CA MET A 32 14.38 6.97 13.97
C MET A 32 14.67 6.52 12.54
N THR A 33 14.80 5.20 12.30
CA THR A 33 14.97 4.63 10.95
C THR A 33 13.66 4.56 10.17
N GLY A 34 12.55 4.98 10.78
CA GLY A 34 11.22 4.86 10.21
C GLY A 34 10.57 3.52 10.55
N VAL A 35 9.51 3.26 9.80
CA VAL A 35 8.56 2.17 9.99
C VAL A 35 9.14 0.80 9.64
N ASP A 36 8.83 -0.23 10.43
CA ASP A 36 9.15 -1.63 10.07
C ASP A 36 8.11 -2.23 9.10
N TYR A 37 8.43 -2.16 7.81
CA TYR A 37 7.55 -2.64 6.75
C TYR A 37 7.32 -4.17 6.72
N ASN A 38 8.23 -4.97 7.28
CA ASN A 38 8.02 -6.42 7.35
C ASN A 38 6.93 -6.75 8.37
N LYS A 39 6.91 -6.05 9.50
CA LYS A 39 5.86 -6.23 10.53
C LYS A 39 4.49 -5.78 10.03
N ILE A 40 4.44 -4.74 9.20
CA ILE A 40 3.20 -4.26 8.56
C ILE A 40 2.59 -5.33 7.69
N ILE A 41 3.41 -6.01 6.88
CA ILE A 41 2.93 -7.07 6.00
C ILE A 41 2.24 -8.15 6.82
N VAL A 42 2.90 -8.64 7.88
CA VAL A 42 2.34 -9.65 8.79
C VAL A 42 1.06 -9.16 9.45
N ARG A 43 1.07 -7.94 10.00
CA ARG A 43 -0.06 -7.38 10.73
C ARG A 43 -1.30 -7.20 9.85
N PHE A 44 -1.15 -6.59 8.69
CA PHE A 44 -2.27 -6.39 7.79
C PHE A 44 -2.60 -7.69 7.04
N GLY A 45 -1.73 -8.70 7.04
CA GLY A 45 -1.92 -9.96 6.35
C GLY A 45 -1.82 -9.82 4.83
N SER A 46 -0.94 -8.94 4.35
CA SER A 46 -0.59 -8.85 2.92
C SER A 46 0.58 -9.77 2.58
N SER A 47 0.93 -9.83 1.30
CA SER A 47 2.07 -10.63 0.83
C SER A 47 3.24 -9.72 0.45
N HIS A 48 4.46 -10.21 0.61
CA HIS A 48 5.66 -9.56 0.11
C HIS A 48 5.66 -9.54 -1.43
N LEU A 49 6.07 -8.43 -2.01
CA LEU A 49 6.44 -8.39 -3.42
C LEU A 49 7.83 -9.03 -3.60
N THR A 50 7.86 -10.31 -3.92
CA THR A 50 9.08 -11.12 -4.04
C THR A 50 9.84 -10.85 -5.34
N ASP A 51 11.12 -11.22 -5.40
CA ASP A 51 11.91 -11.10 -6.62
C ASP A 51 11.38 -11.99 -7.76
N ASP A 52 10.80 -13.15 -7.44
CA ASP A 52 10.15 -14.03 -8.42
C ASP A 52 8.93 -13.35 -9.06
N LEU A 53 8.11 -12.65 -8.27
CA LEU A 53 7.00 -11.86 -8.77
C LEU A 53 7.47 -10.69 -9.63
N VAL A 54 8.55 -10.02 -9.22
CA VAL A 54 9.18 -8.95 -10.00
C VAL A 54 9.66 -9.47 -11.35
N GLN A 55 10.36 -10.60 -11.36
CA GLN A 55 10.83 -11.24 -12.57
C GLN A 55 9.67 -11.66 -13.48
N ARG A 56 8.61 -12.23 -12.91
CA ARG A 56 7.39 -12.59 -13.65
C ARG A 56 6.74 -11.37 -14.31
N MET A 57 6.62 -10.25 -13.59
CA MET A 57 6.11 -9.00 -14.14
C MET A 57 6.96 -8.51 -15.33
N GLU A 58 8.28 -8.51 -15.20
CA GLU A 58 9.18 -8.10 -16.30
C GLU A 58 9.05 -9.00 -17.53
N THR A 59 8.92 -10.31 -17.32
CA THR A 59 8.69 -11.27 -18.40
C THR A 59 7.34 -11.05 -19.09
N ILE A 60 6.27 -10.81 -18.34
CA ILE A 60 4.93 -10.62 -18.93
C ILE A 60 4.85 -9.28 -19.68
N ILE A 61 5.42 -8.20 -19.13
CA ILE A 61 5.31 -6.84 -19.68
C ILE A 61 6.40 -6.56 -20.74
N GLN A 62 7.42 -7.41 -20.86
CA GLN A 62 8.54 -7.29 -21.82
C GLN A 62 9.32 -5.97 -21.69
N ARG A 63 9.39 -5.43 -20.47
CA ARG A 63 10.18 -4.24 -20.12
C ARG A 63 10.51 -4.28 -18.62
N PRO A 64 11.56 -3.57 -18.18
CA PRO A 64 11.87 -3.46 -16.76
C PRO A 64 10.68 -2.87 -15.98
N VAL A 65 10.42 -3.40 -14.79
CA VAL A 65 9.36 -2.82 -13.95
C VAL A 65 9.78 -1.45 -13.43
N HIS A 66 8.77 -0.64 -13.08
CA HIS A 66 8.98 0.70 -12.58
C HIS A 66 9.96 0.71 -11.41
N HIS A 67 10.80 1.76 -11.30
CA HIS A 67 11.83 1.81 -10.26
C HIS A 67 11.26 1.84 -8.84
N PHE A 68 9.99 2.20 -8.65
CA PHE A 68 9.32 2.07 -7.35
C PHE A 68 9.13 0.61 -6.91
N ILE A 69 8.97 -0.32 -7.84
CA ILE A 69 8.97 -1.75 -7.54
C ILE A 69 10.39 -2.24 -7.28
N ARG A 70 11.34 -1.94 -8.17
CA ARG A 70 12.75 -2.39 -8.05
C ARG A 70 13.44 -1.89 -6.77
N ARG A 71 13.08 -0.70 -6.30
CA ARG A 71 13.60 -0.10 -5.05
C ARG A 71 12.73 -0.40 -3.83
N ARG A 72 11.73 -1.28 -3.94
CA ARG A 72 10.82 -1.68 -2.85
C ARG A 72 10.10 -0.49 -2.18
N ILE A 73 9.74 0.53 -2.95
CA ILE A 73 8.80 1.59 -2.52
C ILE A 73 7.37 1.04 -2.53
N PHE A 74 7.02 0.28 -3.56
CA PHE A 74 5.90 -0.66 -3.51
C PHE A 74 6.48 -2.02 -3.13
N PHE A 75 6.15 -2.50 -1.93
CA PHE A 75 6.83 -3.63 -1.30
C PHE A 75 5.88 -4.78 -0.91
N SER A 76 4.57 -4.55 -0.95
CA SER A 76 3.56 -5.55 -0.62
C SER A 76 2.39 -5.52 -1.60
N HIS A 77 1.63 -6.60 -1.64
CA HIS A 77 0.46 -6.74 -2.51
C HIS A 77 -0.61 -7.67 -1.90
N ARG A 78 -1.78 -7.71 -2.54
CA ARG A 78 -2.81 -8.74 -2.37
C ARG A 78 -3.27 -9.16 -3.76
N ASP A 79 -3.34 -10.47 -4.01
CA ASP A 79 -3.86 -11.05 -5.25
C ASP A 79 -3.23 -10.53 -6.55
N LEU A 80 -1.95 -10.13 -6.51
CA LEU A 80 -1.21 -9.69 -7.71
C LEU A 80 -1.10 -10.84 -8.71
N ASP A 81 -0.84 -12.06 -8.25
CA ASP A 81 -0.84 -13.26 -9.08
C ASP A 81 -2.13 -13.43 -9.88
N THR A 82 -3.28 -13.16 -9.27
CA THR A 82 -4.59 -13.22 -9.93
C THR A 82 -4.69 -12.22 -11.09
N ILE A 83 -4.13 -11.02 -10.92
CA ILE A 83 -4.08 -9.99 -11.96
C ILE A 83 -3.10 -10.38 -13.08
N LEU A 84 -1.94 -10.94 -12.72
CA LEU A 84 -0.97 -11.42 -13.71
C LEU A 84 -1.55 -12.58 -14.54
N ASP A 85 -2.21 -13.53 -13.89
CA ASP A 85 -2.94 -14.63 -14.56
C ASP A 85 -4.02 -14.10 -15.50
N ALA A 86 -4.78 -13.10 -15.06
CA ALA A 86 -5.81 -12.47 -15.89
C ALA A 86 -5.20 -11.79 -17.11
N TYR A 87 -4.10 -11.06 -16.94
CA TYR A 87 -3.39 -10.40 -18.03
C TYR A 87 -2.85 -11.40 -19.06
N GLU A 88 -2.18 -12.47 -18.61
CA GLU A 88 -1.68 -13.54 -19.48
C GLU A 88 -2.79 -14.23 -20.28
N ARG A 89 -3.98 -14.36 -19.68
CA ARG A 89 -5.18 -14.92 -20.33
C ARG A 89 -5.98 -13.89 -21.14
N GLN A 90 -5.44 -12.68 -21.35
CA GLN A 90 -6.09 -11.59 -22.08
C GLN A 90 -7.47 -11.21 -21.51
N LYS A 91 -7.66 -11.41 -20.19
CA LYS A 91 -8.87 -10.96 -19.49
C LYS A 91 -8.70 -9.50 -19.08
N PRO A 92 -9.70 -8.65 -19.33
CA PRO A 92 -9.63 -7.25 -18.96
C PRO A 92 -9.68 -7.07 -17.43
N PHE A 93 -8.96 -6.08 -16.94
CA PHE A 93 -9.09 -5.50 -15.60
C PHE A 93 -8.88 -3.99 -15.69
N TYR A 94 -9.16 -3.27 -14.61
CA TYR A 94 -9.00 -1.81 -14.55
C TYR A 94 -8.15 -1.41 -13.34
N LEU A 95 -7.51 -0.25 -13.44
CA LEU A 95 -6.80 0.37 -12.32
C LEU A 95 -7.75 1.32 -11.59
N TYR A 96 -7.70 1.30 -10.25
CA TYR A 96 -8.46 2.20 -9.40
C TYR A 96 -7.56 2.74 -8.30
N THR A 97 -7.46 4.07 -8.22
CA THR A 97 -6.80 4.79 -7.15
C THR A 97 -7.59 6.06 -6.87
N GLY A 98 -7.37 6.69 -5.72
CA GLY A 98 -8.15 7.84 -5.31
C GLY A 98 -7.40 8.76 -4.37
N ARG A 99 -8.00 9.93 -4.16
CA ARG A 99 -7.53 10.93 -3.19
C ARG A 99 -8.74 11.53 -2.49
N GLY A 100 -8.78 11.47 -1.17
CA GLY A 100 -9.68 12.31 -0.40
C GLY A 100 -9.28 13.78 -0.58
N PRO A 101 -10.17 14.71 -0.94
CA PRO A 101 -9.80 16.11 -1.06
C PRO A 101 -9.39 16.67 0.32
N SER A 102 -8.17 17.16 0.48
CA SER A 102 -7.74 17.83 1.72
C SER A 102 -6.76 18.97 1.42
N SER A 103 -7.03 20.16 1.98
CA SER A 103 -6.29 21.43 1.76
C SER A 103 -6.17 21.84 0.28
N GLU A 104 -5.76 23.10 0.02
CA GLU A 104 -5.68 23.63 -1.35
C GLU A 104 -4.52 23.05 -2.18
N ALA A 105 -3.50 22.45 -1.53
CA ALA A 105 -2.26 22.06 -2.19
C ALA A 105 -1.89 20.57 -2.00
N MET A 106 -1.32 19.98 -3.05
CA MET A 106 -0.67 18.67 -3.00
C MET A 106 0.83 18.85 -2.72
N TYR A 107 1.36 18.06 -1.78
CA TYR A 107 2.80 17.87 -1.62
C TYR A 107 3.34 16.67 -2.43
N LEU A 108 4.67 16.59 -2.56
CA LEU A 108 5.40 15.61 -3.39
C LEU A 108 5.03 14.15 -3.11
N GLY A 109 4.77 13.81 -1.85
CA GLY A 109 4.34 12.48 -1.43
C GLY A 109 3.07 11.98 -2.11
N HIS A 110 2.15 12.88 -2.49
CA HIS A 110 0.96 12.48 -3.24
C HIS A 110 1.28 11.97 -4.64
N LEU A 111 2.42 12.34 -5.23
CA LEU A 111 2.75 11.92 -6.59
C LEU A 111 3.10 10.42 -6.67
N VAL A 112 3.55 9.79 -5.58
CA VAL A 112 3.99 8.38 -5.58
C VAL A 112 2.90 7.43 -6.10
N PRO A 113 1.66 7.40 -5.56
CA PRO A 113 0.61 6.55 -6.09
C PRO A 113 0.18 6.93 -7.52
N PHE A 114 0.13 8.22 -7.85
CA PHE A 114 -0.30 8.66 -9.19
C PHE A 114 0.72 8.36 -10.28
N ILE A 115 2.02 8.50 -10.00
CA ILE A 115 3.10 8.13 -10.92
C ILE A 115 3.08 6.62 -11.18
N MET A 116 2.87 5.79 -10.15
CA MET A 116 2.83 4.34 -10.30
C MET A 116 1.62 3.86 -11.11
N THR A 117 0.50 4.59 -11.03
CA THR A 117 -0.77 4.20 -11.68
C THR A 117 -0.85 4.63 -13.16
N LYS A 118 0.02 5.54 -13.61
CA LYS A 118 0.04 6.09 -14.97
C LYS A 118 0.81 5.21 -15.95
#